data_AF-A0A0Q6A589-F1
#
_entry.id   AF-A0A0Q6A589-F1
#
_cell.length_a   1.000
_cell.length_b   1.000
_cell.length_c   1.000
_cell.angle_alpha   90.00
_cell.angle_beta   90.00
_cell.angle_gamma   90.00
#
_symmetry.space_group_name_H-M   'P 1'
#
loop_
_entity.id
_entity.type
_entity.pdbx_description
1 polymer ?
#
loop_
_entity_poly.entity_id
_entity_poly.type
_entity_poly.pdbx_seq_one_letter_code
_entity_poly.pdbx_strand_id
1 'polypeptide(L)' 'MEKHQCIIIQMQNETYVSYLKLCEVLKEAPRSEIYDQITDCKDSKKLYQIKAFIDNERQSFEQRVKPNHENFFRKLFNL' A
#
# COMPACT_ATOMS: atom_id res chain seq x y z
N MET A 1 16.74 -21.00 -3.90
CA MET A 1 16.70 -19.60 -3.42
C MET A 1 15.85 -18.70 -4.33
N GLU A 2 15.80 -18.96 -5.63
CA GLU A 2 15.06 -18.14 -6.63
C GLU A 2 13.54 -18.03 -6.38
N LYS A 3 12.87 -19.11 -5.96
CA LYS A 3 11.41 -19.10 -5.70
C LYS A 3 11.01 -18.07 -4.63
N HIS A 4 11.82 -17.89 -3.59
CA HIS A 4 11.48 -16.99 -2.49
C HIS A 4 11.63 -15.51 -2.90
N GLN A 5 12.65 -15.20 -3.71
CA GLN A 5 12.82 -13.87 -4.29
C GLN A 5 11.71 -13.53 -5.28
N CYS A 6 11.28 -14.48 -6.12
CA CYS A 6 10.12 -14.26 -7.01
C CYS A 6 8.85 -13.92 -6.24
N ILE A 7 8.58 -14.60 -5.12
CA ILE A 7 7.40 -14.33 -4.28
C ILE A 7 7.49 -12.92 -3.69
N ILE A 8 8.65 -12.50 -3.19
CA ILE A 8 8.84 -11.16 -2.62
C ILE A 8 8.60 -10.09 -3.69
N ILE A 9 9.22 -10.20 -4.86
CA ILE A 9 9.06 -9.22 -5.96
C ILE A 9 7.61 -9.14 -6.41
N GLN A 10 6.93 -10.29 -6.55
CA GLN A 10 5.51 -10.31 -6.87
C GLN A 10 4.69 -9.56 -5.81
N MET A 11 4.92 -9.83 -4.53
CA MET A 11 4.22 -9.16 -3.44
C MET A 11 4.51 -7.66 -3.36
N GLN A 12 5.74 -7.22 -3.65
CA GLN A 12 6.09 -5.81 -3.74
C GLN A 12 5.27 -5.11 -4.82
N ASN A 13 5.21 -5.70 -6.02
CA ASN A 13 4.42 -5.18 -7.14
C ASN A 13 2.93 -5.12 -6.82
N GLU A 14 2.36 -6.19 -6.26
CA GLU A 14 0.95 -6.24 -5.88
C GLU A 14 0.61 -5.19 -4.81
N THR A 15 1.49 -5.02 -3.82
CA THR A 15 1.32 -4.03 -2.75
C THR A 15 1.38 -2.61 -3.33
N TYR A 16 2.32 -2.35 -4.23
CA TYR A 16 2.44 -1.05 -4.91
C TYR A 16 1.22 -0.73 -5.77
N VAL A 17 0.68 -1.71 -6.50
CA VAL A 17 -0.57 -1.51 -7.27
C VAL A 17 -1.74 -1.16 -6.36
N SER A 18 -1.91 -1.87 -5.22
CA SER A 18 -2.94 -1.52 -4.23
C SER A 18 -2.76 -0.10 -3.70
N TYR A 19 -1.52 0.32 -3.44
CA TYR A 19 -1.20 1.68 -3.01
C TYR A 19 -1.59 2.74 -4.06
N LEU A 20 -1.24 2.54 -5.33
CA LEU A 20 -1.62 3.46 -6.40
C LEU A 20 -3.14 3.61 -6.53
N LYS A 21 -3.88 2.50 -6.49
CA LYS A 21 -5.36 2.53 -6.52
C LYS A 21 -5.95 3.30 -5.36
N LEU A 22 -5.37 3.16 -4.17
CA LEU A 22 -5.79 3.96 -3.02
C LEU A 22 -5.52 5.45 -3.25
N CYS A 23 -4.34 5.83 -3.78
CA CYS A 23 -4.03 7.23 -4.09
C CYS A 23 -5.04 7.82 -5.10
N GLU A 24 -5.42 7.05 -6.13
CA GLU A 24 -6.45 7.44 -7.09
C GLU A 24 -7.80 7.71 -6.41
N VAL A 25 -8.24 6.78 -5.56
CA VAL A 25 -9.49 6.93 -4.79
C VAL A 25 -9.43 8.15 -3.87
N LEU A 26 -8.28 8.38 -3.25
CA LEU A 26 -8.06 9.52 -2.37
C LEU A 26 -7.77 10.83 -3.12
N LYS A 27 -7.61 10.80 -4.45
CA LYS A 27 -7.16 11.94 -5.27
C LYS A 27 -5.87 12.58 -4.73
N GLU A 28 -4.97 11.76 -4.23
CA GLU A 28 -3.66 12.19 -3.73
C GLU A 28 -2.55 11.75 -4.68
N ALA A 29 -1.48 12.54 -4.74
CA ALA A 29 -0.28 12.15 -5.48
C ALA A 29 0.45 11.01 -4.73
N PRO A 30 0.91 9.96 -5.44
CA PRO A 30 1.78 8.95 -4.85
C PRO A 30 3.06 9.59 -4.29
N ARG A 31 3.50 9.13 -3.12
CA ARG A 31 4.69 9.60 -2.42
C ARG A 31 5.83 8.61 -2.64
N SER A 32 7.00 9.12 -3.02
CA SER A 32 8.18 8.29 -3.31
C SER A 32 8.63 7.50 -2.09
N GLU A 33 8.52 8.06 -0.88
CA GLU A 33 8.95 7.37 0.34
C GLU A 33 8.14 6.09 0.61
N ILE A 34 6.88 6.04 0.16
CA ILE A 34 6.03 4.85 0.29
C ILE A 34 6.43 3.80 -0.74
N TYR A 35 6.74 4.23 -1.96
CA TYR A 35 7.28 3.34 -2.99
C TYR A 35 8.57 2.68 -2.51
N ASP A 36 9.53 3.48 -2.01
CA ASP A 36 10.82 3.00 -1.50
C ASP A 36 10.63 1.98 -0.37
N GLN A 37 9.72 2.26 0.58
CA GLN A 37 9.40 1.33 1.66
C GLN A 37 8.82 0.00 1.17
N ILE A 38 8.01 0.00 0.10
CA ILE A 38 7.45 -1.22 -0.48
C ILE A 38 8.55 -2.00 -1.22
N THR A 39 9.35 -1.33 -2.05
CA THR A 39 10.41 -1.97 -2.84
C THR A 39 11.58 -2.49 -2.01
N ASP A 40 11.87 -1.86 -0.87
CA ASP A 40 12.92 -2.30 0.05
C ASP A 40 12.46 -3.40 1.01
N CYS A 41 11.14 -3.66 1.09
CA CYS A 41 10.60 -4.67 1.99
C CYS A 41 10.91 -6.09 1.49
N LYS A 42 11.71 -6.83 2.26
CA LYS A 42 12.10 -8.22 1.96
C LYS A 42 11.26 -9.28 2.67
N ASP A 43 10.18 -8.86 3.34
CA ASP A 43 9.28 -9.73 4.09
C ASP A 43 7.92 -9.82 3.37
N SER A 44 7.67 -10.97 2.75
CA SER A 44 6.42 -11.23 2.02
C SER A 44 5.18 -11.23 2.91
N LYS A 45 5.30 -11.62 4.19
CA LYS A 45 4.17 -11.58 5.14
C LYS A 45 3.84 -10.14 5.49
N LYS A 46 4.86 -9.30 5.71
CA LYS A 46 4.66 -7.88 5.95
C LYS A 46 4.03 -7.18 4.74
N LEU A 47 4.51 -7.47 3.54
CA LEU A 47 3.91 -6.96 2.29
C LEU A 47 2.44 -7.37 2.17
N TYR A 48 2.11 -8.63 2.46
CA TYR A 48 0.73 -9.11 2.47
C TYR A 48 -0.16 -8.34 3.47
N GLN A 49 0.34 -8.09 4.68
CA GLN A 49 -0.37 -7.31 5.69
C GLN A 49 -0.60 -5.86 5.23
N ILE A 50 0.42 -5.21 4.66
CA ILE A 50 0.32 -3.85 4.12
C ILE A 50 -0.72 -3.81 3.00
N LYS A 51 -0.64 -4.73 2.04
CA LYS A 51 -1.61 -4.84 0.93
C LYS A 51 -3.03 -5.02 1.44
N ALA A 52 -3.25 -5.98 2.35
CA ALA A 52 -4.58 -6.24 2.91
C ALA A 52 -5.15 -5.03 3.65
N PHE A 53 -4.30 -4.30 4.38
CA PHE A 53 -4.69 -3.07 5.04
C PHE A 53 -5.08 -1.97 4.04
N ILE A 54 -4.26 -1.73 3.02
CA ILE A 54 -4.54 -0.75 1.95
C ILE A 54 -5.86 -1.11 1.23
N ASP A 55 -6.07 -2.38 0.88
CA ASP A 55 -7.28 -2.82 0.19
C ASP A 55 -8.54 -2.61 1.05
N ASN A 56 -8.47 -2.93 2.34
CA ASN A 56 -9.58 -2.72 3.28
C ASN A 56 -9.91 -1.24 3.49
N GLU A 57 -8.88 -0.39 3.54
CA GLU A 57 -9.06 1.05 3.70
C GLU A 57 -9.60 1.70 2.43
N ARG A 58 -9.10 1.28 1.26
CA ARG A 58 -9.66 1.70 -0.04
C ARG A 58 -11.14 1.33 -0.12
N GLN A 59 -11.49 0.08 0.19
CA GLN A 59 -12.88 -0.39 0.19
C GLN A 59 -13.72 0.37 1.23
N SER A 60 -13.18 0.60 2.42
CA SER A 60 -13.83 1.41 3.45
C SER A 60 -14.11 2.84 3.00
N PHE A 61 -13.17 3.45 2.28
CA PHE A 61 -13.33 4.80 1.75
C PHE A 61 -14.32 4.85 0.60
N GLU A 62 -14.25 3.91 -0.35
CA GLU A 62 -15.21 3.78 -1.44
C GLU A 62 -16.65 3.60 -0.93
N GLN A 63 -16.82 2.91 0.20
CA GLN A 63 -18.11 2.74 0.88
C GLN A 63 -18.53 3.97 1.71
N ARG A 64 -17.57 4.72 2.25
CA ARG A 64 -17.78 5.94 3.06
C ARG A 64 -17.56 7.17 2.17
N VAL A 65 -18.59 7.64 1.49
CA VAL A 65 -18.53 8.79 0.56
C VAL A 65 -18.21 10.16 1.24
N LYS A 66 -17.24 10.28 2.16
CA LYS A 66 -16.86 11.57 2.81
C LYS A 66 -15.35 11.76 3.03
N PRO A 67 -14.81 12.96 2.71
CA PRO A 67 -13.38 13.24 2.69
C PRO A 67 -12.88 13.59 4.10
N ASN A 68 -11.93 12.83 4.63
CA ASN A 68 -11.05 13.27 5.71
C ASN A 68 -9.67 12.63 5.47
N HIS A 69 -8.93 13.26 4.57
CA HIS A 69 -7.70 12.73 3.94
C HIS A 69 -6.45 12.88 4.82
N GLU A 70 -6.40 13.88 5.70
CA GLU A 70 -5.13 14.34 6.28
C GLU A 70 -4.43 13.38 7.26
N ASN A 71 -5.08 12.30 7.71
CA ASN A 71 -4.53 11.41 8.73
C ASN A 71 -4.23 9.97 8.27
N PHE A 72 -4.45 9.66 6.99
CA PHE A 72 -4.38 8.29 6.52
C PHE A 72 -2.93 7.80 6.35
N PHE A 73 -2.15 8.48 5.50
CA PHE A 73 -0.79 8.05 5.18
C PHE A 73 0.19 8.13 6.36
N ARG A 74 -0.02 9.07 7.29
CA ARG A 74 0.77 9.16 8.53
C ARG A 74 0.63 7.91 9.40
N LYS A 75 -0.58 7.39 9.55
CA LYS A 75 -0.83 6.18 10.36
C LYS A 75 -0.30 4.91 9.72
N LEU A 76 -0.30 4.84 8.40
CA LEU A 76 0.06 3.63 7.65
C LEU A 76 1.57 3.44 7.52
N PHE A 77 2.30 4.54 7.33
CA PHE A 77 3.73 4.53 7.05
C PHE A 77 4.58 5.21 8.14
N ASN A 78 3.97 5.57 9.29
CA ASN A 78 4.62 6.31 10.38
C ASN A 78 5.35 7.59 9.90
N LEU A 79 4.66 8.40 9.09
CA LEU A 79 5.16 9.66 8.50
C LEU A 79 4.81 10.91 9.32
#